data_AF-A0A7V0Y1B8-F1
#
_entry.id   AF-A0A7V0Y1B8-F1
#
_cell.length_a   1.000
_cell.length_b   1.000
_cell.length_c   1.000
_cell.angle_alpha   90.00
_cell.angle_beta   90.00
_cell.angle_gamma   90.00
#
_symmetry.space_group_name_H-M   'P 1'
#
loop_
_entity.id
_entity.type
_entity.pdbx_description
1 polymer ?
#
loop_
_entity_poly.entity_id
_entity_poly.type
_entity_poly.pdbx_seq_one_letter_code
_entity_poly.pdbx_strand_id
1 'polypeptide(L)'
;MSDWLRRDAAPLSEKAWQEIDRIAAAMAKQTMVARKIADFDGPRGWDYAAKQLGTFQSAVPLRQTGSVRLSLPDVLLLAEIRRDFTISWSDIETFERAGPPLEGRAIEEAARETALAEDRLVFHGASGIPGILTSHETPRLALSDW
;
A
#
# COMPACT_ATOMS: atom_id res chain seq x y z
N MET A 1 -3.48 -21.44 7.90
CA MET A 1 -3.25 -20.04 7.48
C MET A 1 -3.43 -20.02 5.98
N SER A 2 -4.41 -19.27 5.47
CA SER A 2 -4.70 -19.24 4.03
C SER A 2 -3.55 -18.57 3.28
N ASP A 3 -2.98 -19.22 2.26
CA ASP A 3 -2.07 -18.57 1.31
C ASP A 3 -2.91 -17.75 0.32
N TRP A 4 -3.04 -16.46 0.60
CA TRP A 4 -3.82 -15.53 -0.23
C TRP A 4 -3.10 -15.15 -1.53
N LEU A 5 -1.77 -15.25 -1.57
CA LEU A 5 -0.97 -14.91 -2.75
C LEU A 5 -0.96 -16.04 -3.78
N ARG A 6 -1.28 -17.27 -3.34
CA ARG A 6 -1.39 -18.47 -4.19
C ARG A 6 -0.12 -18.69 -5.03
N ARG A 7 1.06 -18.43 -4.46
CA ARG A 7 2.34 -18.54 -5.18
C ARG A 7 2.61 -19.97 -5.64
N ASP A 8 2.18 -20.94 -4.83
CA ASP A 8 2.30 -22.38 -5.12
C ASP A 8 1.46 -22.84 -6.32
N ALA A 9 0.45 -22.05 -6.73
CA ALA A 9 -0.36 -22.36 -7.90
C ALA A 9 0.34 -21.98 -9.22
N ALA A 10 1.36 -21.13 -9.16
CA ALA A 10 2.15 -20.75 -10.34
C ALA A 10 3.28 -21.77 -10.54
N PRO A 11 3.49 -22.29 -11.76
CA PRO A 11 4.51 -23.30 -12.05
C PRO A 11 5.91 -22.66 -12.16
N LEU A 12 6.32 -21.90 -11.14
CA LEU A 12 7.61 -21.22 -11.08
C LEU A 12 8.51 -21.90 -10.05
N SER A 13 9.80 -22.03 -10.36
CA SER A 13 10.77 -22.48 -9.36
C SER A 13 11.00 -21.43 -8.27
N GLU A 14 11.50 -21.89 -7.11
CA GLU A 14 11.90 -21.00 -6.02
C GLU A 14 12.96 -19.98 -6.48
N LYS A 15 13.87 -20.38 -7.36
CA LYS A 15 14.88 -19.50 -7.97
C LYS A 15 14.23 -18.36 -8.75
N ALA A 16 13.21 -18.66 -9.57
CA ALA A 16 12.48 -17.65 -10.34
C ALA A 16 11.72 -16.68 -9.43
N TRP A 17 11.06 -17.21 -8.40
CA TRP A 17 10.35 -16.41 -7.41
C TRP A 17 11.27 -15.44 -6.65
N GLN A 18 12.42 -15.91 -6.20
CA GLN A 18 13.41 -15.08 -5.50
C GLN A 18 13.92 -13.94 -6.39
N GLU A 19 14.13 -14.18 -7.68
CA GLU A 19 14.57 -13.14 -8.61
C GLU A 19 13.47 -12.10 -8.86
N ILE A 20 12.22 -12.53 -9.01
CA ILE A 20 11.06 -11.63 -9.13
C ILE A 20 10.96 -10.73 -7.89
N ASP A 21 11.02 -11.32 -6.69
CA ASP A 21 10.95 -10.57 -5.43
C ASP A 21 12.13 -9.59 -5.28
N ARG A 22 13.33 -10.01 -5.69
CA ARG A 22 14.53 -9.16 -5.65
C ARG A 22 14.37 -7.92 -6.53
N ILE A 23 13.92 -8.11 -7.78
CA ILE A 23 13.70 -7.03 -8.75
C ILE A 23 12.61 -6.08 -8.23
N ALA A 24 11.46 -6.62 -7.82
CA ALA A 24 10.35 -5.83 -7.30
C ALA A 24 10.76 -5.02 -6.06
N ALA A 25 11.39 -5.67 -5.07
CA ALA A 25 11.80 -5.02 -3.83
C ALA A 25 12.87 -3.93 -4.05
N ALA A 26 13.82 -4.16 -4.97
CA ALA A 26 14.82 -3.15 -5.32
C ALA A 26 14.17 -1.90 -5.91
N MET A 27 13.26 -2.09 -6.88
CA MET A 27 12.58 -0.99 -7.55
C MET A 27 11.64 -0.22 -6.61
N ALA A 28 10.89 -0.92 -5.75
CA ALA A 28 10.03 -0.29 -4.75
C ALA A 28 10.85 0.56 -3.76
N LYS A 29 11.95 0.02 -3.21
CA LYS A 29 12.83 0.75 -2.28
C LYS A 29 13.48 1.98 -2.91
N GLN A 30 13.84 1.90 -4.19
CA GLN A 30 14.40 3.03 -4.93
C GLN A 30 13.36 4.14 -5.13
N THR A 31 12.10 3.77 -5.34
CA THR A 31 11.02 4.70 -5.70
C THR A 31 10.35 5.34 -4.48
N MET A 32 10.10 4.58 -3.41
CA MET A 32 9.35 5.05 -2.24
C MET A 32 10.08 6.14 -1.45
N VAL A 33 9.40 7.27 -1.23
CA VAL A 33 9.91 8.39 -0.44
C VAL A 33 9.15 8.55 0.87
N ALA A 34 7.84 8.32 0.91
CA ALA A 34 7.02 8.53 2.10
C ALA A 34 7.51 7.70 3.30
N ARG A 35 7.96 6.47 3.05
CA ARG A 35 8.52 5.58 4.08
C ARG A 35 9.84 6.04 4.69
N LYS A 36 10.51 7.04 4.10
CA LYS A 36 11.74 7.62 4.65
C LYS A 36 11.46 8.69 5.71
N ILE A 37 10.23 9.22 5.75
CA ILE A 37 9.83 10.33 6.61
C ILE A 37 8.70 9.98 7.59
N ALA A 38 7.96 8.90 7.33
CA ALA A 38 6.86 8.44 8.17
C ALA A 38 7.24 7.19 8.97
N ASP A 39 6.72 7.11 10.19
CA ASP A 39 6.83 5.90 11.02
C ASP A 39 5.93 4.78 10.49
N PHE A 40 6.30 3.53 10.80
CA PHE A 40 5.58 2.35 10.35
C PHE A 40 5.09 1.51 11.54
N ASP A 41 3.78 1.22 11.55
CA ASP A 41 3.11 0.42 12.59
C ASP A 41 2.42 -0.80 11.95
N GLY A 42 3.15 -1.91 11.86
CA GLY A 42 2.68 -3.14 11.23
C GLY A 42 3.80 -4.17 11.01
N PRO A 43 3.52 -5.29 10.31
CA PRO A 43 2.25 -5.63 9.63
C PRO A 43 1.16 -6.14 10.60
N ARG A 44 -0.10 -5.77 10.35
CA ARG A 44 -1.26 -6.14 11.18
C ARG A 44 -2.05 -7.36 10.68
N GLY A 45 -1.68 -7.87 9.50
CA GLY A 45 -2.33 -9.02 8.86
C GLY A 45 -3.38 -8.63 7.82
N TRP A 46 -3.78 -9.62 7.00
CA TRP A 46 -4.67 -9.45 5.85
C TRP A 46 -6.09 -9.00 6.24
N ASP A 47 -6.62 -9.52 7.36
CA ASP A 47 -7.99 -9.24 7.79
C ASP A 47 -8.12 -7.85 8.48
N TYR A 48 -7.04 -7.08 8.57
CA TYR A 48 -7.03 -5.77 9.22
C TYR A 48 -7.56 -4.68 8.26
N ALA A 49 -8.85 -4.38 8.36
CA ALA A 49 -9.52 -3.47 7.42
C ALA A 49 -9.53 -1.99 7.86
N ALA A 50 -9.38 -1.69 9.16
CA ALA A 50 -9.49 -0.33 9.67
C ALA A 50 -8.70 -0.08 10.96
N LYS A 51 -8.20 1.14 11.13
CA LYS A 51 -7.58 1.64 12.36
C LYS A 51 -8.53 2.61 13.07
N GLN A 52 -8.86 2.33 14.33
CA GLN A 52 -9.58 3.27 15.17
C GLN A 52 -8.66 4.45 15.55
N LEU A 53 -9.17 5.68 15.41
CA LEU A 53 -8.43 6.92 15.66
C LEU A 53 -8.47 7.38 17.13
N GLY A 54 -9.28 6.71 17.96
CA GLY A 54 -9.43 7.03 19.38
C GLY A 54 -10.43 8.16 19.66
N THR A 55 -10.99 8.78 18.62
CA THR A 55 -12.08 9.74 18.70
C THR A 55 -13.41 9.11 18.30
N PHE A 56 -14.50 9.80 18.61
CA PHE A 56 -15.86 9.38 18.29
C PHE A 56 -16.63 10.56 17.69
N GLN A 57 -17.51 10.24 16.75
CA GLN A 57 -18.48 11.18 16.23
C GLN A 57 -19.43 11.64 17.35
N SER A 58 -19.81 12.92 17.28
CA SER A 58 -20.75 13.55 18.20
C SER A 58 -22.00 12.69 18.37
N ALA A 59 -22.34 12.43 19.63
CA ALA A 59 -23.42 11.52 19.96
C ALA A 59 -24.78 12.07 19.47
N VAL A 60 -25.48 11.31 18.61
CA VAL A 60 -26.78 11.69 18.05
C VAL A 60 -27.92 10.96 18.74
N PRO A 61 -29.05 11.61 19.02
CA PRO A 61 -30.21 10.94 19.61
C PRO A 61 -30.81 9.95 18.61
N LEU A 62 -31.09 8.73 19.07
CA LEU A 62 -31.79 7.74 18.26
C LEU A 62 -33.28 8.12 18.18
N ARG A 63 -33.83 8.13 16.95
CA ARG A 63 -35.25 8.42 16.74
C ARG A 63 -36.09 7.47 17.60
N GLN A 64 -37.04 8.03 18.34
CA GLN A 64 -38.00 7.30 19.21
C GLN A 64 -37.46 6.71 20.52
N THR A 65 -36.22 7.01 20.92
CA THR A 65 -35.67 6.64 22.23
C THR A 65 -35.16 7.88 22.95
N GLY A 66 -35.89 8.35 23.97
CA GLY A 66 -35.71 9.68 24.56
C GLY A 66 -34.30 10.00 25.11
N SER A 67 -33.69 9.09 25.87
CA SER A 67 -32.41 9.32 26.57
C SER A 67 -31.20 8.58 25.97
N VAL A 68 -31.42 7.75 24.95
CA VAL A 68 -30.36 6.92 24.36
C VAL A 68 -29.67 7.68 23.22
N ARG A 69 -28.35 7.72 23.27
CA ARG A 69 -27.52 8.33 22.23
C ARG A 69 -26.69 7.28 21.50
N LEU A 70 -26.56 7.44 20.19
CA LEU A 70 -25.67 6.68 19.33
C LEU A 70 -24.38 7.49 19.12
N SER A 71 -23.23 6.83 19.22
CA SER A 71 -21.94 7.41 18.86
C SER A 71 -21.15 6.38 18.06
N LEU A 72 -20.51 6.82 16.98
CA LEU A 72 -19.72 5.97 16.10
C LEU A 72 -18.25 6.31 16.30
N PRO A 73 -17.36 5.31 16.42
CA PRO A 73 -15.93 5.58 16.48
C PRO A 73 -15.44 6.14 15.15
N ASP A 74 -14.50 7.09 15.21
CA ASP A 74 -13.78 7.49 14.02
C ASP A 74 -12.76 6.40 13.66
N VAL A 75 -12.87 5.91 12.43
CA VAL A 75 -12.03 4.85 11.90
C VAL A 75 -11.43 5.30 10.58
N LEU A 76 -10.15 5.02 10.38
CA LEU A 76 -9.48 5.15 9.11
C LEU A 76 -9.44 3.79 8.42
N LEU A 77 -10.09 3.70 7.27
CA LEU A 77 -10.09 2.49 6.45
C LEU A 77 -8.72 2.31 5.78
N LEU A 78 -8.23 1.08 5.75
CA LEU A 78 -7.03 0.74 5.00
C LEU A 78 -7.38 0.59 3.51
N ALA A 79 -6.50 1.11 2.65
CA ALA A 79 -6.60 0.93 1.20
C ALA A 79 -5.74 -0.24 0.74
N GLU A 80 -6.27 -1.04 -0.19
CA GLU A 80 -5.48 -2.02 -0.92
C GLU A 80 -4.98 -1.40 -2.24
N ILE A 81 -3.68 -1.52 -2.50
CA ILE A 81 -3.07 -1.14 -3.78
C ILE A 81 -2.61 -2.41 -4.48
N ARG A 82 -3.12 -2.64 -5.70
CA ARG A 82 -2.77 -3.80 -6.53
C ARG A 82 -2.39 -3.35 -7.93
N ARG A 83 -1.32 -3.94 -8.46
CA ARG A 83 -0.91 -3.79 -9.86
C ARG A 83 -0.47 -5.14 -10.39
N ASP A 84 -1.15 -5.59 -11.45
CA ASP A 84 -0.80 -6.83 -12.13
C ASP A 84 0.33 -6.60 -13.14
N PHE A 85 1.11 -7.63 -13.42
CA PHE A 85 2.12 -7.65 -14.47
C PHE A 85 2.16 -9.01 -15.17
N THR A 86 2.77 -9.05 -16.35
CA THR A 86 2.90 -10.26 -17.17
C THR A 86 4.36 -10.46 -17.53
N ILE A 87 4.84 -11.70 -17.46
CA ILE A 87 6.18 -12.11 -17.89
C ILE A 87 6.03 -13.21 -18.93
N SER A 88 6.91 -13.23 -19.94
CA SER A 88 6.94 -14.31 -20.92
C SER A 88 7.48 -15.60 -20.30
N TRP A 89 6.83 -16.74 -20.62
CA TRP A 89 7.36 -18.06 -20.24
C TRP A 89 8.74 -18.32 -20.88
N SER A 90 9.00 -17.81 -22.09
CA SER A 90 10.34 -17.95 -22.71
C SER A 90 11.46 -17.36 -21.84
N ASP A 91 11.16 -16.26 -21.15
CA ASP A 91 12.15 -15.51 -20.39
C ASP A 91 12.45 -16.21 -19.07
N ILE A 92 11.42 -16.75 -18.41
CA ILE A 92 11.61 -17.58 -17.21
C ILE A 92 12.36 -18.87 -17.58
N GLU A 93 12.01 -19.57 -18.67
CA GLU A 93 12.75 -20.78 -19.09
C GLU A 93 14.23 -20.47 -19.38
N THR A 94 14.49 -19.33 -20.01
CA THR A 94 15.86 -18.89 -20.32
C THR A 94 16.64 -18.58 -19.04
N PHE A 95 16.04 -17.88 -18.09
CA PHE A 95 16.62 -17.59 -16.77
C PHE A 95 16.94 -18.88 -15.99
N GLU A 96 16.04 -19.86 -16.04
CA GLU A 96 16.23 -21.13 -15.36
C GLU A 96 17.37 -21.96 -15.97
N ARG A 97 17.48 -22.01 -17.30
CA ARG A 97 18.48 -22.84 -18.01
C ARG A 97 19.86 -22.20 -18.13
N ALA A 98 19.92 -20.93 -18.52
CA ALA A 98 21.14 -20.32 -19.07
C ALA A 98 21.86 -19.37 -18.08
N GLY A 99 21.21 -18.98 -16.99
CA GLY A 99 21.77 -18.07 -15.98
C GLY A 99 21.90 -16.57 -16.33
N PRO A 100 21.44 -15.98 -17.46
CA PRO A 100 21.38 -14.53 -17.58
C PRO A 100 20.33 -13.95 -16.63
N PRO A 101 20.38 -12.64 -16.31
CA PRO A 101 19.35 -12.00 -15.48
C PRO A 101 17.98 -12.10 -16.15
N LEU A 102 16.94 -12.31 -15.35
CA LEU A 102 15.56 -12.32 -15.82
C LEU A 102 15.22 -10.95 -16.43
N GLU A 103 14.47 -10.95 -17.55
CA GLU A 103 13.90 -9.70 -18.08
C GLU A 103 12.91 -9.17 -17.04
N GLY A 104 13.28 -8.05 -16.40
CA GLY A 104 12.58 -7.52 -15.25
C GLY A 104 11.66 -6.34 -15.54
N ARG A 105 11.52 -5.88 -16.78
CA ARG A 105 10.92 -4.55 -17.06
C ARG A 105 9.47 -4.46 -16.59
N ALA A 106 8.68 -5.51 -16.82
CA ALA A 106 7.29 -5.55 -16.38
C ALA A 106 7.16 -5.57 -14.85
N ILE A 107 8.09 -6.25 -14.16
CA ILE A 107 8.14 -6.32 -12.69
C ILE A 107 8.53 -4.96 -12.12
N GLU A 108 9.57 -4.35 -12.69
CA GLU A 108 10.07 -3.02 -12.31
C GLU A 108 8.99 -1.96 -12.50
N GLU A 109 8.30 -1.96 -13.63
CA GLU A 109 7.23 -1.01 -13.92
C GLU A 109 6.07 -1.16 -12.92
N ALA A 110 5.60 -2.38 -12.67
CA ALA A 110 4.54 -2.61 -11.69
C ALA A 110 4.97 -2.19 -10.28
N ALA A 111 6.17 -2.56 -9.84
CA ALA A 111 6.69 -2.18 -8.52
C ALA A 111 6.83 -0.64 -8.37
N ARG A 112 7.32 0.03 -9.42
CA ARG A 112 7.43 1.49 -9.48
C ARG A 112 6.05 2.16 -9.40
N GLU A 113 5.09 1.70 -10.18
CA GLU A 113 3.73 2.26 -10.18
C GLU A 113 3.04 2.07 -8.83
N THR A 114 3.18 0.89 -8.20
CA THR A 114 2.67 0.63 -6.85
C THR A 114 3.33 1.54 -5.81
N ALA A 115 4.64 1.72 -5.86
CA ALA A 115 5.37 2.63 -4.97
C ALA A 115 4.92 4.09 -5.13
N LEU A 116 4.76 4.56 -6.37
CA LEU A 116 4.26 5.92 -6.64
C LEU A 116 2.81 6.10 -6.19
N ALA A 117 1.98 5.06 -6.30
CA ALA A 117 0.61 5.08 -5.80
C ALA A 117 0.57 5.20 -4.26
N GLU A 118 1.45 4.48 -3.55
CA GLU A 118 1.59 4.62 -2.09
C GLU A 118 2.01 6.05 -1.72
N ASP A 119 3.07 6.59 -2.34
CA ASP A 119 3.53 7.96 -2.04
C ASP A 119 2.43 9.00 -2.31
N ARG A 120 1.73 8.89 -3.45
CA ARG A 120 0.61 9.80 -3.76
C ARG A 120 -0.51 9.71 -2.73
N LEU A 121 -0.85 8.50 -2.28
CA LEU A 121 -1.87 8.31 -1.25
C LEU A 121 -1.45 8.96 0.07
N VAL A 122 -0.19 8.79 0.49
CA VAL A 122 0.31 9.38 1.73
C VAL A 122 0.38 10.92 1.65
N PHE A 123 0.90 11.47 0.56
CA PHE A 123 1.07 12.92 0.44
C PHE A 123 -0.23 13.66 0.14
N HIS A 124 -1.05 13.14 -0.77
CA HIS A 124 -2.23 13.86 -1.26
C HIS A 124 -3.55 13.30 -0.73
N GLY A 125 -3.55 12.07 -0.22
CA GLY A 125 -4.77 11.40 0.23
C GLY A 125 -5.60 10.85 -0.93
N ALA A 126 -6.78 10.36 -0.60
CA ALA A 126 -7.81 9.89 -1.51
C ALA A 126 -9.20 10.15 -0.91
N SER A 127 -10.28 9.74 -1.58
CA SER A 127 -11.64 9.90 -1.05
C SER A 127 -11.76 9.22 0.32
N GLY A 128 -11.96 10.01 1.37
CA GLY A 128 -12.05 9.53 2.76
C GLY A 128 -10.71 9.23 3.45
N ILE A 129 -9.58 9.47 2.79
CA ILE A 129 -8.23 9.28 3.35
C ILE A 129 -7.48 10.62 3.27
N PRO A 130 -7.22 11.30 4.40
CA PRO A 130 -6.47 12.55 4.39
C PRO A 130 -5.00 12.31 4.03
N GLY A 131 -4.42 13.21 3.23
CA GLY A 131 -2.99 13.21 2.93
C GLY A 131 -2.23 14.22 3.77
N ILE A 132 -0.91 14.04 3.89
CA ILE A 132 -0.03 14.95 4.64
C ILE A 132 -0.14 16.40 4.14
N LEU A 133 -0.26 16.61 2.82
CA LEU A 133 -0.30 17.95 2.22
C LEU A 133 -1.72 18.52 2.11
N THR A 134 -2.74 17.67 2.20
CA THR A 134 -4.15 18.05 1.98
C THR A 134 -4.95 18.16 3.28
N SER A 135 -4.47 17.56 4.38
CA SER A 135 -5.10 17.67 5.68
C SER A 135 -5.20 19.13 6.16
N HIS A 136 -6.29 19.45 6.86
CA HIS A 136 -6.52 20.75 7.46
C HIS A 136 -5.62 21.01 8.67
N GLU A 137 -5.15 19.95 9.33
CA GLU A 137 -4.29 20.03 10.51
C GLU A 137 -2.81 20.24 10.18
N THR A 138 -2.45 20.15 8.90
CA THR A 138 -1.07 20.35 8.45
C THR A 138 -0.68 21.83 8.60
N PRO A 139 0.39 22.14 9.37
CA PRO A 139 0.85 23.51 9.54
C PRO A 139 1.28 24.10 8.19
N ARG A 140 0.82 25.30 7.89
CA ARG A 140 1.16 26.03 6.65
C ARG A 140 1.94 27.29 7.00
N LEU A 141 3.09 27.46 6.35
CA LEU A 141 3.91 28.65 6.47
C LEU A 141 3.96 29.38 5.12
N ALA A 142 3.71 30.68 5.13
CA ALA A 142 3.91 31.51 3.94
C ALA A 142 5.41 31.65 3.67
N LEU A 143 5.82 31.45 2.40
CA LEU A 143 7.19 31.74 2.00
C LEU A 143 7.41 33.25 2.09
N SER A 144 8.44 33.67 2.82
CA SER A 144 8.96 35.03 2.78
C SER A 144 10.14 35.11 1.83
N ASP A 145 10.37 36.29 1.24
CA ASP A 145 11.61 36.55 0.54
C ASP A 145 12.79 36.34 1.49
N TRP A 146 13.86 35.76 0.94
CA TRP A 146 15.07 35.37 1.67
C TRP A 146 15.99 36.57 1.90
#